data_AF-A0A435U296-F1
#
_entry.id   AF-A0A435U296-F1
#
_cell.length_a   1.000
_cell.length_b   1.000
_cell.length_c   1.000
_cell.angle_alpha   90.00
_cell.angle_beta   90.00
_cell.angle_gamma   90.00
#
_symmetry.space_group_name_H-M   'P 1'
#
loop_
_entity.id
_entity.type
_entity.pdbx_description
1 polymer ?
#
loop_
_entity_poly.entity_id
_entity_poly.type
_entity_poly.pdbx_seq_one_letter_code
_entity_poly.pdbx_strand_id
1 'polypeptide(L)' 'MRLGGRLAAAIEVLEDIGRRHRPVADALKDWGLSHRFAGGGDRAAIGNIVYDA' A
#
# COMPACT_ATOMS: atom_id res chain seq x y z
N MET A 1 2.87 10.30 7.04
CA MET A 1 3.94 10.40 6.01
C MET A 1 3.61 11.54 5.02
N ARG A 2 4.59 12.04 4.24
CA ARG A 2 4.33 13.02 3.15
C ARG A 2 3.82 12.32 1.88
N LEU A 3 3.25 13.08 0.94
CA LEU A 3 2.68 12.55 -0.31
C LEU A 3 3.64 11.62 -1.07
N GLY A 4 4.90 12.00 -1.23
CA GLY A 4 5.90 11.16 -1.90
C GLY A 4 6.07 9.78 -1.25
N GLY A 5 5.99 9.70 0.08
CA GLY A 5 6.02 8.43 0.80
C GLY A 5 4.78 7.56 0.55
N ARG A 6 3.60 8.19 0.38
CA ARG A 6 2.36 7.47 0.05
C ARG A 6 2.40 6.90 -1.36
N LEU A 7 2.90 7.68 -2.31
CA LEU A 7 3.05 7.24 -3.71
C LEU A 7 4.07 6.11 -3.83
N ALA A 8 5.22 6.24 -3.17
CA ALA A 8 6.22 5.18 -3.15
C ALA A 8 5.67 3.88 -2.55
N ALA A 9 4.94 3.96 -1.45
CA ALA A 9 4.27 2.81 -0.85
C ALA A 9 3.20 2.19 -1.76
N ALA A 10 2.39 3.00 -2.44
CA ALA A 10 1.40 2.50 -3.38
C ALA A 10 2.05 1.74 -4.55
N ILE A 11 3.16 2.25 -5.10
CA ILE A 11 3.93 1.58 -6.15
C ILE A 11 4.44 0.22 -5.66
N GLU A 12 5.03 0.17 -4.46
CA GLU A 12 5.50 -1.08 -3.86
C GLU A 12 4.38 -2.13 -3.75
N VAL A 13 3.19 -1.71 -3.30
CA VAL A 13 2.02 -2.60 -3.19
C VAL A 13 1.56 -3.07 -4.56
N LEU A 14 1.46 -2.18 -5.56
CA LEU A 14 1.05 -2.54 -6.93
C LEU A 14 2.05 -3.50 -7.59
N GLU A 15 3.35 -3.30 -7.38
CA GLU A 15 4.40 -4.23 -7.84
C GLU A 15 4.22 -5.61 -7.22
N ASP A 16 3.97 -5.67 -5.92
CA ASP A 16 3.77 -6.92 -5.21
C ASP A 16 2.50 -7.66 -5.68
N ILE A 17 1.40 -6.94 -5.89
CA ILE A 17 0.18 -7.49 -6.50
C ILE A 17 0.49 -8.06 -7.89
N GLY A 18 1.19 -7.30 -8.73
CA GLY A 18 1.56 -7.72 -10.08
C GLY A 18 2.49 -8.94 -10.12
N ARG A 19 3.43 -9.05 -9.17
CA ARG A 19 4.39 -10.17 -9.09
C ARG A 19 3.80 -11.42 -8.48
N ARG A 20 2.93 -11.28 -7.48
CA ARG A 20 2.39 -12.40 -6.70
C ARG A 20 0.97 -12.81 -7.09
N HIS A 21 0.31 -12.03 -7.94
CA HIS A 21 -1.08 -12.24 -8.37
C HIS A 21 -2.04 -12.48 -7.19
N ARG A 22 -1.89 -11.70 -6.12
CA ARG A 22 -2.70 -11.79 -4.91
C ARG A 22 -3.75 -10.68 -4.84
N PRO A 23 -4.85 -10.88 -4.08
CA PRO A 23 -5.85 -9.83 -3.89
C PRO A 23 -5.25 -8.55 -3.27
N VAL A 24 -5.73 -7.39 -3.72
CA VAL A 24 -5.29 -6.07 -3.25
C VAL A 24 -5.38 -5.94 -1.72
N ALA A 25 -6.47 -6.44 -1.14
CA ALA A 25 -6.69 -6.38 0.30
C ALA A 25 -5.62 -7.14 1.10
N ASP A 26 -5.18 -8.29 0.60
CA ASP A 26 -4.13 -9.09 1.25
C ASP A 26 -2.77 -8.42 1.11
N ALA A 27 -2.48 -7.83 -0.05
CA ALA A 27 -1.24 -7.08 -0.27
C ALA A 27 -1.14 -5.85 0.64
N LEU A 28 -2.22 -5.07 0.77
CA LEU A 28 -2.28 -3.91 1.67
C LEU A 28 -2.15 -4.31 3.14
N LYS A 29 -2.78 -5.43 3.54
CA LYS A 29 -2.68 -5.95 4.90
C LYS A 29 -1.24 -6.36 5.24
N ASP A 30 -0.62 -7.13 4.36
CA ASP A 30 0.76 -7.61 4.53
C ASP A 30 1.77 -6.45 4.53
N TRP A 31 1.61 -5.51 3.59
CA TRP A 31 2.41 -4.28 3.56
C TRP A 31 2.26 -3.50 4.87
N GLY A 32 1.04 -3.35 5.38
CA GLY A 32 0.78 -2.64 6.64
C GLY A 32 1.34 -3.33 7.89
N LEU A 33 1.44 -4.66 7.90
CA LEU A 33 2.09 -5.42 8.98
C LEU A 33 3.62 -5.20 8.95
N SER A 34 4.20 -5.16 7.76
CA SER A 34 5.64 -4.92 7.56
C SER A 34 6.03 -3.45 7.80
N HIS A 35 5.15 -2.50 7.51
CA HIS A 35 5.40 -1.06 7.60
C HIS A 35 4.66 -0.43 8.79
N ARG A 36 5.06 -0.81 10.02
CA ARG A 36 4.39 -0.36 11.26
C ARG A 36 4.47 1.14 11.50
N PHE A 37 5.42 1.84 10.87
CA PHE A 37 5.52 3.30 10.94
C PHE A 37 4.38 4.03 10.20
N ALA A 38 3.68 3.36 9.29
CA ALA A 38 2.54 3.95 8.59
C ALA A 38 1.35 4.06 9.55
N GLY A 39 0.91 5.28 9.87
CA GLY A 39 -0.29 5.48 10.68
C GLY A 39 -1.56 5.01 9.98
N GLY A 40 -2.71 4.97 10.69
CA GLY A 40 -4.00 4.60 10.10
C GLY A 40 -4.39 5.48 8.90
N GLY A 41 -4.19 6.81 9.02
CA GLY A 41 -4.46 7.74 7.92
C GLY A 41 -3.53 7.58 6.72
N ASP A 42 -2.29 7.15 6.96
CA ASP A 42 -1.37 6.86 5.86
C ASP A 42 -1.79 5.59 5.12
N ARG A 43 -2.14 4.53 5.87
CA ARG A 43 -2.64 3.27 5.30
C ARG A 43 -3.94 3.48 4.52
N ALA A 44 -4.85 4.31 5.01
CA ALA A 44 -6.07 4.67 4.28
C ALA A 44 -5.74 5.40 2.97
N ALA A 45 -4.85 6.40 2.99
CA ALA A 45 -4.47 7.13 1.80
C ALA A 45 -3.77 6.25 0.76
N ILE A 46 -2.87 5.36 1.18
CA ILE A 46 -2.22 4.39 0.29
C ILE A 46 -3.25 3.44 -0.32
N GLY A 47 -4.15 2.88 0.51
CA GLY A 47 -5.21 2.00 0.04
C GLY A 47 -6.06 2.65 -1.04
N ASN A 48 -6.49 3.90 -0.83
CA ASN A 48 -7.27 4.64 -1.84
C ASN A 48 -6.53 4.77 -3.17
N ILE A 49 -5.23 5.07 -3.15
CA ILE A 49 -4.42 5.17 -4.38
C ILE A 49 -4.34 3.81 -5.08
N VAL A 50 -4.08 2.74 -4.33
CA VAL A 50 -3.92 1.38 -4.88
C VAL A 50 -5.23 0.85 -5.47
N TYR A 51 -6.39 1.18 -4.87
CA TYR A 51 -7.69 0.76 -5.38
C TYR A 51 -8.15 1.55 -6.62
N ASP A 52 -7.62 2.76 -6.83
CA ASP A 52 -7.98 3.64 -7.96
C ASP A 52 -7.09 3.40 -9.20
N ALA A 53 -5.91 2.80 -9.00
CA ALA A 53 -4.95 2.46 -10.06
C ALA A 53 -5.34 1.18 -10.82
#